data_AF-A0A644XIM7-F1
#
_entry.id   AF-A0A644XIM7-F1
#
_cell.length_a   1.000
_cell.length_b   1.000
_cell.length_c   1.000
_cell.angle_alpha   90.00
_cell.angle_beta   90.00
_cell.angle_gamma   90.00
#
_symmetry.space_group_name_H-M   'P 1'
#
loop_
_entity.id
_entity.type
_entity.pdbx_description
1 polymer ?
#
loop_
_entity_poly.entity_id
_entity_poly.type
_entity_poly.pdbx_seq_one_letter_code
_entity_poly.pdbx_strand_id
1 'polypeptide(L)' 'MEDTQLLLSLVDRRHNHQATIIASQFEPAEWLDQIPVPVAAEAITDRLCSQAYNIVIKGKKSMREAARD' A
#
# COMPACT_ATOMS: atom_id res chain seq x y z
N MET A 1 11.15 -12.83 1.07
CA MET A 1 11.84 -12.62 -0.22
C MET A 1 10.96 -13.01 -1.40
N GLU A 2 10.39 -14.22 -1.40
CA GLU A 2 9.42 -14.64 -2.44
C GLU A 2 8.19 -13.72 -2.52
N ASP A 3 7.56 -13.40 -1.38
CA ASP A 3 6.40 -12.49 -1.35
C ASP A 3 6.70 -11.11 -1.93
N THR A 4 7.92 -10.60 -1.69
CA THR A 4 8.36 -9.32 -2.25
C THR A 4 8.46 -9.38 -3.78
N GLN A 5 8.98 -10.47 -4.32
CA GLN A 5 9.07 -10.69 -5.76
C GLN A 5 7.67 -10.84 -6.37
N LEU A 6 6.78 -11.58 -5.70
CA LEU A 6 5.40 -11.74 -6.12
C LEU A 6 4.68 -10.39 -6.16
N LEU A 7 4.78 -9.61 -5.08
CA LEU A 7 4.17 -8.28 -4.99
C LEU A 7 4.72 -7.33 -6.06
N LEU A 8 6.04 -7.27 -6.25
CA LEU A 8 6.65 -6.47 -7.30
C LEU A 8 6.13 -6.87 -8.69
N SER A 9 6.08 -8.17 -8.98
CA SER A 9 5.58 -8.68 -10.26
C SER A 9 4.10 -8.32 -10.51
N LEU A 10 3.28 -8.35 -9.46
CA LEU A 10 1.87 -7.97 -9.53
C LEU A 10 1.72 -6.48 -9.78
N VAL A 11 2.47 -5.65 -9.06
CA VAL A 11 2.45 -4.19 -9.20
C VAL A 11 2.94 -3.78 -10.60
N ASP A 12 4.03 -4.38 -11.09
CA ASP A 12 4.56 -4.15 -12.44
C ASP A 12 3.52 -4.44 -13.53
N ARG A 13 2.81 -5.57 -13.43
CA ARG A 13 1.78 -5.95 -14.41
C ARG A 13 0.57 -5.02 -14.43
N ARG A 14 0.32 -4.30 -13.34
CA ARG A 14 -0.84 -3.40 -13.19
C ARG A 14 -0.50 -1.95 -13.44
N HIS A 15 0.74 -1.55 -13.15
CA HIS A 15 1.23 -0.20 -13.34
C HIS A 15 0.99 0.28 -14.77
N ASN A 16 0.33 1.44 -14.91
CA ASN A 16 -0.09 2.02 -16.20
C ASN A 16 -1.02 1.17 -17.09
N HIS A 17 -1.57 0.06 -16.59
CA HIS A 17 -2.48 -0.81 -17.35
C HIS A 17 -3.90 -0.80 -16.79
N GLN A 18 -4.07 -0.83 -15.46
CA GLN A 18 -5.38 -0.85 -14.80
C GLN A 18 -5.37 -0.14 -13.44
N ALA A 19 -6.48 0.50 -13.10
CA ALA A 19 -6.66 1.13 -11.79
C ALA A 19 -6.58 0.09 -10.67
N THR A 20 -5.79 0.37 -9.63
CA THR A 20 -5.57 -0.52 -8.48
C THR A 20 -5.98 0.20 -7.20
N ILE A 21 -6.83 -0.44 -6.39
CA ILE A 21 -7.21 0.08 -5.07
C ILE A 21 -6.37 -0.62 -4.02
N ILE A 22 -5.73 0.17 -3.16
CA ILE A 22 -4.93 -0.31 -2.04
C ILE A 22 -5.44 0.35 -0.77
N ALA A 23 -5.60 -0.45 0.28
CA ALA A 23 -5.91 0.02 1.62
C ALA A 23 -4.77 -0.41 2.55
N SER A 24 -4.20 0.54 3.27
CA SER A 24 -3.12 0.29 4.21
C SER A 24 -3.36 1.10 5.49
N GLN A 25 -2.83 0.59 6.61
CA GLN A 25 -2.72 1.35 7.85
C GLN A 25 -1.41 2.15 7.91
N PHE A 26 -0.50 1.90 6.96
CA PHE A 26 0.78 2.57 6.82
C PHE A 26 0.71 3.59 5.69
N GLU A 27 1.33 4.74 5.90
CA GLU A 27 1.61 5.71 4.84
C GLU A 27 2.62 5.13 3.84
N PRO A 28 2.67 5.61 2.58
CA PRO A 28 3.58 5.08 1.57
C PRO A 28 5.07 5.07 1.98
N ALA A 29 5.50 6.08 2.74
CA ALA A 29 6.88 6.14 3.24
C ALA A 29 7.19 5.00 4.23
N GLU A 30 6.21 4.61 5.04
CA GLU A 30 6.36 3.53 6.03
C GLU A 30 6.43 2.15 5.36
N TRP A 31 5.92 2.01 4.13
CA TRP A 31 6.02 0.75 3.37
C TRP A 31 7.47 0.36 3.05
N LEU A 32 8.37 1.34 2.95
CA LEU A 32 9.79 1.10 2.70
C LEU A 32 10.41 0.22 3.79
N ASP A 33 9.98 0.41 5.04
CA ASP A 33 10.46 -0.36 6.20
C ASP A 33 9.72 -1.70 6.36
N GLN A 34 8.53 -1.84 5.76
CA GLN A 34 7.74 -3.09 5.84
C GLN A 34 8.21 -4.16 4.85
N ILE A 35 8.86 -3.76 3.75
CA ILE A 35 9.27 -4.67 2.68
C ILE A 35 10.77 -4.97 2.84
N PRO A 36 11.17 -6.24 3.06
CA PRO A 36 12.54 -6.59 3.48
C PRO A 36 13.63 -6.42 2.40
N VAL A 37 13.26 -6.07 1.17
CA VAL A 37 14.20 -5.82 0.07
C VAL A 37 14.10 -4.35 -0.32
N PRO A 38 15.02 -3.47 0.14
CA PRO A 38 14.88 -2.02 0.01
C PRO A 38 14.63 -1.54 -1.42
N VAL A 39 15.39 -2.06 -2.38
CA VAL A 39 15.24 -1.71 -3.80
C VAL A 39 13.86 -2.09 -4.33
N ALA A 40 13.32 -3.24 -3.91
CA ALA A 40 11.97 -3.65 -4.31
C ALA A 40 10.90 -2.82 -3.59
N ALA A 41 11.15 -2.45 -2.33
CA ALA A 41 10.26 -1.58 -1.56
C ALA A 41 10.08 -0.22 -2.24
N GLU A 42 11.19 0.44 -2.59
CA GLU A 42 11.20 1.70 -3.35
C GLU A 42 10.45 1.53 -4.68
N ALA A 43 10.81 0.50 -5.46
CA ALA A 43 10.19 0.20 -6.74
C ALA A 43 8.68 -0.04 -6.66
N ILE A 44 8.20 -0.75 -5.63
CA ILE A 44 6.78 -1.01 -5.39
C ILE A 44 6.09 0.31 -5.00
N THR A 45 6.61 1.03 -4.01
CA THR A 45 6.03 2.27 -3.50
C THR A 45 5.91 3.31 -4.60
N ASP A 46 6.97 3.52 -5.39
CA ASP A 46 6.97 4.49 -6.50
C ASP A 46 5.87 4.20 -7.52
N ARG A 47 5.71 2.95 -7.94
CA ARG A 47 4.70 2.55 -8.93
C ARG A 47 3.28 2.65 -8.39
N LEU A 48 3.09 2.34 -7.11
CA LEU A 48 1.78 2.43 -6.48
C LEU A 48 1.35 3.88 -6.25
N CYS A 49 2.30 4.76 -5.93
CA CYS A 49 2.03 6.18 -5.69
C CYS A 49 2.04 7.03 -6.97
N SER A 50 2.68 6.55 -8.04
CA SER A 50 2.63 7.17 -9.36
C SER A 50 1.17 7.29 -9.83
N GLN A 51 0.70 8.53 -9.99
CA GLN A 51 -0.67 8.86 -10.41
C GLN A 51 -1.77 8.37 -9.45
N ALA A 52 -1.44 8.14 -8.18
CA ALA A 52 -2.41 7.72 -7.17
C ALA A 52 -3.27 8.88 -6.67
N TYR A 53 -4.52 8.58 -6.34
CA TYR A 53 -5.37 9.43 -5.52
C TYR A 53 -5.31 8.93 -4.07
N ASN A 54 -4.77 9.74 -3.17
CA ASN A 54 -4.62 9.38 -1.77
C ASN A 54 -5.84 9.82 -0.96
N ILE A 55 -6.48 8.87 -0.28
CA ILE A 55 -7.63 9.12 0.61
C ILE A 55 -7.23 8.70 2.02
N VAL A 56 -7.03 9.67 2.91
CA VAL A 56 -6.71 9.40 4.32
C VAL A 56 -8.00 9.28 5.11
N ILE A 57 -8.28 8.06 5.58
CA ILE A 57 -9.43 7.78 6.44
C ILE A 57 -9.03 7.99 7.90
N LYS A 58 -9.68 8.96 8.57
CA LYS A 58 -9.45 9.26 9.99
C LYS A 58 -10.64 8.85 10.83
N GLY A 59 -10.39 8.45 12.07
CA GLY A 59 -11.43 8.13 13.05
C GLY A 59 -10.92 8.33 14.47
N LYS A 60 -11.78 8.81 15.38
CA LYS A 60 -11.45 8.96 16.80
C LYS A 60 -11.58 7.65 17.57
N LYS A 61 -12.39 6.72 17.06
CA LYS A 61 -12.65 5.40 17.63
C LYS A 61 -12.64 4.38 16.50
N SER A 62 -12.26 3.15 16.81
CA SER A 62 -12.31 2.05 15.86
C SER A 62 -13.75 1.68 15.57
N MET A 63 -14.11 1.45 14.30
CA MET A 63 -15.43 0.93 13.91
C MET A 63 -15.71 -0.48 14.45
N ARG A 64 -14.68 -1.18 14.99
CA ARG A 64 -14.83 -2.46 15.69
C ARG A 64 -15.20 -2.31 17.15
N GLU A 65 -15.01 -1.13 17.75
CA GLU A 65 -15.59 -0.84 19.06
C GLU A 65 -17.11 -0.85 18.85
N ALA A 66 -17.78 -1.86 19.40
CA ALA A 66 -19.24 -1.96 19.30
C ALA A 66 -19.84 -0.61 19.70
N ALA A 67 -20.87 -0.18 18.97
CA ALA A 67 -21.68 0.97 19.34
C ALA A 67 -22.32 0.68 20.70
N ARG A 68 -21.58 0.98 21.76
CA ARG A 68 -22.12 1.08 23.10
C ARG A 68 -22.67 2.50 23.16
N ASP A 69 -23.99 2.58 23.06
CA ASP A 69 -24.76 3.78 23.35
C ASP A 69 -24.43 4.33 24.74
#